data_AF-A0A380FLU3-F1
#
_entry.id   AF-A0A380FLU3-F1
#
_cell.length_a   1.000
_cell.length_b   1.000
_cell.length_c   1.000
_cell.angle_alpha   90.00
_cell.angle_beta   90.00
_cell.angle_gamma   90.00
#
_symmetry.space_group_name_H-M   'P 1'
#
loop_
_entity.id
_entity.type
_entity.pdbx_description
1 polymer ?
#
loop_
_entity_poly.entity_id
_entity_poly.type
_entity_poly.pdbx_seq_one_letter_code
_entity_poly.pdbx_strand_id
1 'polypeptide(L)'
;MEILTEEIAALIVEETVNRTGSNINIMNYNGEILASYNKERIGTIHYGAKRAIELEQTITLTEAECKELEGTQPGINLPIIFQNEIVGVIGLTGNPAQLTQIADVVKMSTELLLSQSLFYL
;
A
#
# COMPACT_ATOMS: atom_id res chain seq x y z
N MET A 1 -8.76 1.01 -18.11
CA MET A 1 -9.61 0.63 -16.97
C MET A 1 -8.71 0.64 -15.76
N GLU A 2 -9.05 1.41 -14.73
CA GLU A 2 -8.24 1.48 -13.52
C GLU A 2 -8.48 0.18 -12.73
N ILE A 3 -7.45 -0.67 -12.62
CA ILE A 3 -7.56 -2.00 -11.98
C ILE A 3 -7.71 -1.87 -10.46
N LEU A 4 -7.00 -0.90 -9.87
CA LEU A 4 -7.04 -0.59 -8.45
C LEU A 4 -7.95 0.62 -8.23
N THR A 5 -9.23 0.39 -7.91
CA THR A 5 -10.20 1.44 -7.64
C THR A 5 -10.23 1.85 -6.17
N GLU A 6 -10.85 2.99 -5.85
CA GLU A 6 -11.10 3.44 -4.48
C GLU A 6 -11.90 2.41 -3.68
N GLU A 7 -12.89 1.74 -4.29
CA GLU A 7 -13.71 0.73 -3.61
C GLU A 7 -12.89 -0.51 -3.23
N ILE A 8 -12.03 -0.98 -4.14
CA ILE A 8 -11.14 -2.12 -3.86
C ILE A 8 -10.12 -1.72 -2.80
N ALA A 9 -9.52 -0.53 -2.92
CA ALA A 9 -8.58 0.00 -1.94
C ALA A 9 -9.21 0.10 -0.54
N ALA A 10 -10.44 0.61 -0.45
CA ALA A 10 -11.19 0.72 0.79
C ALA A 10 -11.48 -0.66 1.41
N LEU A 11 -11.90 -1.64 0.60
CA LEU A 11 -12.12 -3.01 1.05
C LEU A 11 -10.85 -3.64 1.63
N ILE A 12 -9.71 -3.48 0.96
CA ILE A 12 -8.41 -4.01 1.44
C ILE A 12 -8.02 -3.37 2.76
N VAL A 13 -8.15 -2.04 2.88
CA VAL A 13 -7.86 -1.32 4.13
C VAL A 13 -8.78 -1.81 5.23
N GLU A 14 -10.10 -1.84 5.01
CA GLU A 14 -11.08 -2.26 6.02
C GLU A 14 -10.81 -3.69 6.51
N GLU A 15 -10.66 -4.66 5.61
CA GLU A 15 -10.40 -6.05 5.99
C GLU A 15 -9.07 -6.23 6.72
N THR A 16 -8.03 -5.52 6.28
CA THR A 16 -6.72 -5.59 6.94
C THR A 16 -6.78 -4.99 8.34
N VAL A 17 -7.40 -3.82 8.50
CA VAL A 17 -7.56 -3.16 9.80
C VAL A 17 -8.37 -4.02 10.75
N ASN A 18 -9.51 -4.56 10.30
CA ASN A 18 -10.40 -5.38 11.13
C ASN A 18 -9.72 -6.66 11.65
N ARG A 19 -8.84 -7.27 10.85
CA ARG A 19 -8.19 -8.55 11.20
C ARG A 19 -6.90 -8.38 11.98
N THR A 20 -6.21 -7.25 11.82
CA THR A 20 -4.81 -7.12 12.25
C THR A 20 -4.53 -5.88 13.09
N GLY A 21 -5.41 -4.86 13.05
CA GLY A 21 -5.17 -3.57 13.68
C GLY A 21 -4.06 -2.74 13.01
N SER A 22 -3.57 -3.15 11.84
CA SER A 22 -2.44 -2.49 11.18
C SER A 22 -2.81 -1.13 10.60
N ASN A 23 -1.91 -0.16 10.74
CA ASN A 23 -2.03 1.15 10.08
C ASN A 23 -1.60 1.02 8.61
N ILE A 24 -2.56 0.66 7.76
CA ILE A 24 -2.40 0.43 6.32
C ILE A 24 -2.93 1.60 5.48
N ASN A 25 -2.29 1.81 4.33
CA ASN A 25 -2.68 2.73 3.29
C ASN A 25 -2.57 2.03 1.93
N ILE A 26 -3.43 2.38 0.98
CA ILE A 26 -3.37 1.94 -0.40
C ILE A 26 -3.24 3.17 -1.29
N MET A 27 -2.26 3.16 -2.18
CA MET A 27 -1.94 4.27 -3.08
C MET A 27 -2.09 3.83 -4.53
N ASN A 28 -2.50 4.76 -5.41
CA ASN A 28 -2.46 4.56 -6.86
C ASN A 28 -1.02 4.67 -7.41
N TYR A 29 -0.86 4.49 -8.73
CA TYR A 29 0.44 4.57 -9.41
C TYR A 29 1.12 5.96 -9.30
N ASN A 30 0.37 7.03 -9.02
CA ASN A 30 0.92 8.37 -8.81
C ASN A 30 1.40 8.59 -7.36
N GLY A 31 1.19 7.61 -6.48
CA GLY A 31 1.47 7.70 -5.05
C GLY A 31 0.41 8.45 -4.24
N GLU A 32 -0.77 8.73 -4.83
CA GLU A 32 -1.90 9.31 -4.12
C GLU A 32 -2.64 8.24 -3.31
N ILE A 33 -3.00 8.56 -2.07
CA ILE A 33 -3.68 7.64 -1.17
C ILE A 33 -5.16 7.52 -1.57
N LEU A 34 -5.55 6.33 -2.05
CA LEU A 34 -6.94 5.96 -2.37
C LEU A 34 -7.72 5.56 -1.11
N ALA A 35 -7.07 4.85 -0.18
CA ALA A 35 -7.67 4.43 1.08
C ALA A 35 -6.64 4.40 2.21
N SER A 36 -7.09 4.68 3.44
CA SER A 36 -6.20 4.75 4.60
C SER A 36 -6.91 4.40 5.89
N TYR A 37 -6.16 3.81 6.82
CA TYR A 37 -6.52 3.72 8.24
C TYR A 37 -6.89 5.11 8.81
N ASN A 38 -6.14 6.16 8.44
CA ASN A 38 -6.49 7.54 8.76
C ASN A 38 -7.14 8.22 7.55
N LYS A 39 -8.46 8.37 7.60
CA LYS A 39 -9.26 8.96 6.51
C LYS A 39 -8.82 10.38 6.11
N GLU A 40 -8.21 11.15 7.01
CA GLU A 40 -7.69 12.48 6.70
C GLU A 40 -6.56 12.47 5.67
N ARG A 41 -5.95 11.32 5.41
CA ARG A 41 -4.85 11.16 4.45
C ARG A 41 -5.32 10.87 3.02
N ILE A 42 -6.59 10.51 2.82
CA ILE A 42 -7.11 10.18 1.48
C ILE A 42 -6.99 11.40 0.57
N GLY A 43 -6.53 11.20 -0.67
CA GLY A 43 -6.24 12.26 -1.64
C GLY A 43 -4.90 12.98 -1.45
N THR A 44 -4.10 12.61 -0.44
CA THR A 44 -2.74 13.15 -0.25
C THR A 44 -1.68 12.25 -0.89
N ILE A 45 -0.52 12.83 -1.22
CA ILE A 45 0.62 12.10 -1.79
C ILE A 45 1.43 11.42 -0.68
N HIS A 46 1.74 10.13 -0.86
CA HIS A 46 2.68 9.41 -0.03
C HIS A 46 4.03 9.22 -0.72
N TYR A 47 5.05 9.96 -0.28
CA TYR A 47 6.39 9.92 -0.88
C TYR A 47 7.09 8.55 -0.75
N GLY A 48 6.78 7.79 0.30
CA GLY A 48 7.26 6.40 0.43
C GLY A 48 6.75 5.50 -0.72
N ALA A 49 5.52 5.74 -1.18
CA ALA A 49 4.93 5.01 -2.31
C ALA A 49 5.62 5.37 -3.62
N LYS A 50 5.80 6.67 -3.88
CA LYS A 50 6.50 7.15 -5.08
C LYS A 50 7.89 6.54 -5.21
N ARG A 51 8.64 6.49 -4.12
CA ARG A 51 9.98 5.87 -4.10
C ARG A 51 9.93 4.37 -4.39
N ALA A 52 8.93 3.66 -3.90
CA ALA A 52 8.74 2.23 -4.20
C ALA A 52 8.38 1.98 -5.67
N ILE A 53 7.58 2.86 -6.27
CA ILE A 53 7.25 2.83 -7.70
C ILE A 53 8.49 3.13 -8.54
N GLU A 54 9.22 4.21 -8.24
CA GLU A 54 10.42 4.62 -8.97
C GLU A 54 11.54 3.56 -8.95
N LEU A 55 11.66 2.83 -7.85
CA LEU A 55 12.67 1.77 -7.68
C LEU A 55 12.16 0.37 -8.04
N GLU A 56 10.87 0.26 -8.38
CA GLU A 56 10.17 -1.00 -8.69
C GLU A 56 10.40 -2.11 -7.65
N GLN A 57 10.52 -1.74 -6.37
CA GLN A 57 10.85 -2.68 -5.30
C GLN A 57 10.19 -2.28 -3.98
N THR A 58 10.08 -3.25 -3.08
CA THR A 58 9.68 -3.00 -1.69
C THR A 58 10.66 -2.07 -1.01
N ILE A 59 10.15 -1.01 -0.40
CA ILE A 59 10.94 -0.04 0.36
C ILE A 59 10.57 -0.13 1.83
N THR A 60 11.59 -0.31 2.67
CA THR A 60 11.48 -0.21 4.11
C THR A 60 12.02 1.15 4.54
N LEU A 61 11.25 1.87 5.35
CA LEU A 61 11.68 3.12 5.95
C LEU A 61 11.79 2.94 7.46
N THR A 62 12.98 3.20 8.00
CA THR A 62 13.22 3.26 9.43
C THR A 62 12.95 4.66 9.98
N GLU A 63 12.86 4.79 11.32
CA GLU A 63 12.76 6.10 11.98
C GLU A 63 13.88 7.07 11.59
N ALA A 64 15.09 6.57 11.34
CA ALA A 64 16.21 7.40 10.91
C ALA A 64 16.00 7.97 9.51
N GLU A 65 15.48 7.16 8.58
CA GLU A 65 15.27 7.54 7.18
C GLU A 65 14.03 8.44 7.00
N CYS A 66 13.01 8.29 7.84
CA CYS A 66 11.82 9.14 7.80
C CYS A 66 12.11 10.62 8.15
N LYS A 67 13.22 10.92 8.85
CA LYS A 67 13.60 12.31 9.18
C LYS A 67 13.91 13.15 7.94
N GLU A 68 14.25 12.52 6.82
CA GLU A 68 14.61 13.19 5.57
C GLU A 68 13.44 13.23 4.55
N LEU A 69 12.30 12.63 4.89
CA LEU A 69 11.17 12.47 3.97
C LEU A 69 9.87 12.98 4.62
N GLU A 70 9.39 14.14 4.16
CA GLU A 70 8.19 14.79 4.68
C GLU A 70 6.95 13.89 4.60
N GLY A 71 6.17 13.84 5.67
CA GLY A 71 4.92 13.07 5.73
C GLY A 71 5.10 11.55 5.70
N THR A 72 6.32 11.05 5.93
CA THR A 72 6.59 9.60 6.01
C THR A 72 6.73 9.14 7.46
N GLN A 73 6.21 7.94 7.72
CA GLN A 73 6.34 7.24 9.00
C GLN A 73 7.12 5.95 8.76
N PRO A 74 7.79 5.40 9.79
CA PRO A 74 8.48 4.12 9.68
C PRO A 74 7.50 3.05 9.22
N GLY A 75 7.97 2.15 8.36
CA GLY A 75 7.08 1.17 7.77
C GLY A 75 7.62 0.49 6.53
N ILE A 76 6.73 -0.17 5.81
CA ILE A 76 7.02 -0.90 4.58
C ILE A 76 6.07 -0.41 3.49
N ASN A 77 6.61 -0.10 2.32
CA ASN A 77 5.88 0.23 1.10
C ASN A 77 6.12 -0.88 0.07
N LEU A 78 5.06 -1.57 -0.35
CA LEU A 78 5.12 -2.72 -1.25
C LEU A 78 4.38 -2.40 -2.56
N PRO A 79 5.07 -2.39 -3.72
CA PRO A 79 4.40 -2.28 -5.01
C PRO A 79 3.38 -3.40 -5.19
N ILE A 80 2.19 -3.08 -5.70
CA ILE A 80 1.14 -4.04 -6.06
C ILE A 80 1.36 -4.41 -7.54
N ILE A 81 1.58 -5.68 -7.83
CA ILE A 81 1.89 -6.17 -9.17
C ILE A 81 0.66 -6.86 -9.76
N PHE A 82 0.23 -6.41 -10.93
CA PHE A 82 -0.83 -7.05 -11.70
C PHE A 82 -0.42 -7.09 -13.17
N GLN A 83 -0.48 -8.27 -13.81
CA GLN A 83 -0.01 -8.47 -15.19
C GLN A 83 1.41 -7.91 -15.46
N ASN A 84 2.32 -8.13 -14.51
CA ASN A 84 3.71 -7.64 -14.54
C ASN A 84 3.87 -6.10 -14.46
N GLU A 85 2.80 -5.36 -14.18
CA GLU A 85 2.81 -3.91 -14.04
C GLU A 85 2.55 -3.50 -12.58
N ILE A 86 3.15 -2.39 -12.15
CA ILE A 86 2.83 -1.78 -10.85
C ILE A 86 1.54 -0.99 -10.99
N VAL A 87 0.48 -1.43 -10.32
CA VAL A 87 -0.84 -0.77 -10.34
C VAL A 87 -1.10 0.13 -9.14
N GLY A 88 -0.24 0.06 -8.13
CA GLY A 88 -0.35 0.84 -6.91
C GLY A 88 0.64 0.37 -5.84
N VAL A 89 0.46 0.81 -4.61
CA VAL A 89 1.35 0.48 -3.48
C VAL A 89 0.55 0.25 -2.20
N ILE A 90 0.94 -0.76 -1.43
CA ILE A 90 0.50 -0.98 -0.05
C ILE A 90 1.51 -0.33 0.90
N GLY A 91 1.05 0.52 1.82
CA GLY A 91 1.89 1.17 2.83
C GLY A 91 1.47 0.76 4.23
N LEU A 92 2.32 0.02 4.93
CA LEU A 92 2.12 -0.39 6.33
C LEU A 92 3.03 0.43 7.25
N THR A 93 2.42 1.15 8.18
CA THR A 93 3.13 1.96 9.17
C THR A 93 3.41 1.13 10.43
N GLY A 94 4.63 1.23 10.96
CA GLY A 94 5.07 0.55 12.18
C GLY A 94 6.54 0.11 12.09
N ASN A 95 6.97 -0.71 13.03
CA ASN A 95 8.34 -1.25 13.02
C ASN A 95 8.49 -2.26 11.87
N PRO A 96 9.35 -2.02 10.87
CA PRO A 96 9.49 -2.91 9.72
C PRO A 96 9.81 -4.37 10.08
N ALA A 97 10.60 -4.60 11.14
CA ALA A 97 10.96 -5.95 11.58
C ALA A 97 9.75 -6.78 12.06
N GLN A 98 8.65 -6.12 12.44
CA GLN A 98 7.41 -6.75 12.88
C GLN A 98 6.36 -6.84 11.76
N LEU A 99 6.55 -6.08 10.68
CA LEU A 99 5.57 -5.92 9.61
C LEU A 99 5.78 -6.84 8.41
N THR A 100 6.97 -7.40 8.21
CA THR A 100 7.29 -8.15 6.97
C THR A 100 6.29 -9.27 6.67
N GLN A 101 6.00 -10.14 7.66
CA GLN A 101 5.12 -11.30 7.43
C GLN A 101 3.69 -10.89 7.07
N ILE A 102 3.14 -9.90 7.77
CA ILE A 102 1.80 -9.40 7.48
C ILE A 102 1.76 -8.64 6.14
N ALA A 103 2.80 -7.88 5.83
CA ALA A 103 2.93 -7.13 4.59
C ALA A 103 2.89 -8.05 3.36
N ASP A 104 3.63 -9.16 3.40
CA ASP A 104 3.65 -10.13 2.31
C ASP A 104 2.28 -10.79 2.09
N VAL A 105 1.57 -11.14 3.19
CA VAL A 105 0.23 -11.74 3.12
C VAL A 105 -0.80 -10.76 2.57
N VAL A 106 -0.76 -9.48 2.98
CA VAL A 106 -1.66 -8.44 2.49
C VAL A 106 -1.41 -8.17 1.00
N LYS A 107 -0.14 -8.12 0.58
CA LYS A 107 0.25 -7.98 -0.83
C LYS A 107 -0.28 -9.14 -1.67
N MET A 108 0.01 -10.37 -1.27
CA MET A 108 -0.49 -11.56 -1.95
C MET A 108 -2.02 -11.54 -2.06
N SER A 109 -2.72 -11.25 -0.96
CA SER A 109 -4.20 -11.22 -0.94
C SER A 109 -4.76 -10.14 -1.86
N THR A 110 -4.11 -8.97 -1.89
CA THR A 110 -4.48 -7.86 -2.76
C THR A 110 -4.32 -8.23 -4.23
N GLU A 111 -3.18 -8.80 -4.63
CA GLU A 111 -2.92 -9.20 -6.01
C GLU A 111 -3.85 -10.32 -6.48
N LEU A 112 -4.19 -11.26 -5.59
CA LEU A 112 -5.18 -12.30 -5.87
C LEU A 112 -6.59 -11.73 -6.02
N LEU A 113 -6.97 -10.71 -5.25
CA LEU A 113 -8.26 -10.03 -5.37
C LEU A 113 -8.37 -9.30 -6.72
N LEU A 114 -7.33 -8.56 -7.11
CA LEU A 114 -7.25 -7.87 -8.41
C LEU A 114 -7.25 -8.86 -9.59
N SER A 115 -6.62 -10.01 -9.41
CA SER A 115 -6.65 -11.08 -10.41
C SER A 115 -8.05 -11.68 -10.58
N GLN A 116 -8.82 -11.76 -9.49
CA GLN A 116 -10.20 -12.27 -9.52
C GLN A 116 -11.22 -11.27 -10.06
N SER A 117 -11.05 -9.97 -9.81
CA SER A 117 -11.99 -8.94 -10.30
C SER A 117 -12.06 -8.89 -11.83
N LEU A 118 -11.01 -9.35 -12.53
CA LEU A 118 -11.01 -9.49 -13.98
C LEU A 118 -11.91 -10.62 -14.51
N PHE A 119 -12.23 -11.64 -13.71
CA PHE A 119 -13.01 -12.81 -14.17
C PHE A 119 -14.52 -12.54 -14.27
N TYR A 120 -14.99 -11.37 -13.84
CA TYR A 120 -16.39 -10.94 -13.93
C TYR A 120 -16.66 -9.93 -15.06
N LEU A 121 -15.67 -9.67 -15.92
CA LEU A 121 -15.76 -8.85 -17.14
C LEU A 121 -15.48 -9.72 -18.38
#